data_AF-A0A975MJE1-F1
#
_entry.id   AF-A0A975MJE1-F1
#
_cell.length_a   1.000
_cell.length_b   1.000
_cell.length_c   1.000
_cell.angle_alpha   90.00
_cell.angle_beta   90.00
_cell.angle_gamma   90.00
#
_symmetry.space_group_name_H-M   'P 1'
#
loop_
_entity.id
_entity.type
_entity.pdbx_description
1 polymer ?
#
loop_
_entity_poly.entity_id
_entity_poly.type
_entity_poly.pdbx_seq_one_letter_code
_entity_poly.pdbx_strand_id
1 'polypeptide(L)'
;MKWFGRAKAPSAEEQWDQHKAAITAAKESRFAQTVTRRDLVAEVSRILFEADPIGINFESNTDEYVAEAETIVIALPHARNADDVRALTYETFVQWFDPETAGPIERYRAVSAEIWHAWQRDQGQAALSAPETTSGLNNDADATVRGLKITGINFVHDFIEVHMDDVILTGYTEPFGIIGCQGVGPSSITQLIGKTVEQLSVVEGEYVAIDSGENRLAFPIGGPSVKGPESVRLYVRGQDELGIRSAHWIW
;
A
#
# COMPACT_ATOMS: atom_id res chain seq x y z
N MET A 1 -17.13 -42.24 37.39
CA MET A 1 -16.06 -42.21 36.36
C MET A 1 -16.48 -41.26 35.26
N LYS A 2 -15.91 -40.05 35.22
CA LYS A 2 -16.12 -39.11 34.10
C LYS A 2 -15.10 -39.44 33.01
N TRP A 3 -15.59 -39.89 31.86
CA TRP A 3 -14.79 -40.07 30.66
C TRP A 3 -14.45 -38.69 30.08
N PHE A 4 -13.16 -38.40 29.90
CA PHE A 4 -12.72 -37.22 29.16
C PHE A 4 -12.88 -37.50 27.66
N GLY A 5 -13.75 -36.73 26.99
CA GLY A 5 -13.85 -36.73 25.54
C GLY A 5 -12.54 -36.23 24.93
N ARG A 6 -11.85 -37.10 24.19
CA ARG A 6 -10.64 -36.75 23.45
C ARG A 6 -11.07 -35.89 22.26
N ALA A 7 -10.58 -34.65 22.18
CA ALA A 7 -10.85 -33.78 21.03
C ALA A 7 -10.43 -34.49 19.74
N LYS A 8 -11.31 -34.49 18.74
CA LYS A 8 -11.05 -35.07 17.42
C LYS A 8 -9.99 -34.20 16.73
N ALA A 9 -8.91 -34.83 16.25
CA ALA A 9 -7.91 -34.12 15.47
C ALA A 9 -8.54 -33.58 14.17
N PRO A 10 -8.16 -32.37 13.74
CA PRO A 10 -8.70 -31.77 12.52
C PRO A 10 -8.35 -32.63 11.31
N SER A 11 -9.28 -32.74 10.38
CA SER A 11 -9.12 -33.42 9.10
C SER A 11 -8.09 -32.72 8.21
N ALA A 12 -7.59 -33.41 7.17
CA ALA A 12 -6.63 -32.84 6.24
C ALA A 12 -7.17 -31.60 5.49
N GLU A 13 -8.48 -31.55 5.25
CA GLU A 13 -9.16 -30.41 4.62
C GLU A 13 -9.22 -29.20 5.57
N GLU A 14 -9.55 -29.43 6.85
CA GLU A 14 -9.51 -28.38 7.88
C GLU A 14 -8.09 -27.85 8.13
N GLN A 15 -7.07 -28.71 8.05
CA GLN A 15 -5.66 -28.31 8.15
C GLN A 15 -5.23 -27.47 6.93
N TRP A 16 -5.68 -27.84 5.73
CA TRP A 16 -5.40 -27.10 4.49
C TRP A 16 -6.05 -25.71 4.49
N ASP A 17 -7.29 -25.58 4.98
CA ASP A 17 -7.97 -24.29 5.09
C ASP A 17 -7.34 -23.39 6.14
N GLN A 18 -6.94 -23.93 7.30
CA GLN A 18 -6.18 -23.20 8.32
C GLN A 18 -4.84 -22.70 7.76
N HIS A 19 -4.13 -23.53 6.99
CA HIS A 19 -2.87 -23.15 6.38
C HIS A 19 -3.03 -22.04 5.33
N LYS A 20 -4.03 -22.14 4.45
CA LYS A 20 -4.35 -21.09 3.48
C LYS A 20 -4.74 -19.78 4.17
N ALA A 21 -5.57 -19.83 5.20
CA ALA A 21 -5.95 -18.64 5.96
C ALA A 21 -4.73 -17.96 6.62
N ALA A 22 -3.79 -18.75 7.15
CA ALA A 22 -2.55 -18.23 7.71
C ALA A 22 -1.65 -17.56 6.65
N ILE A 23 -1.54 -18.15 5.46
CA ILE A 23 -0.79 -17.56 4.33
C ILE A 23 -1.40 -16.22 3.92
N THR A 24 -2.73 -16.18 3.76
CA THR A 24 -3.47 -14.96 3.39
C THR A 24 -3.28 -13.86 4.45
N ALA A 25 -3.48 -14.18 5.73
CA ALA A 25 -3.30 -13.21 6.81
C ALA A 25 -1.86 -12.69 6.91
N ALA A 26 -0.86 -13.55 6.67
CA ALA A 26 0.54 -13.14 6.64
C ALA A 26 0.84 -12.20 5.46
N LYS A 27 0.25 -12.45 4.29
CA LYS A 27 0.34 -11.56 3.12
C LYS A 27 -0.30 -10.21 3.41
N GLU A 28 -1.50 -10.18 3.96
CA GLU A 28 -2.21 -8.95 4.35
C GLU A 28 -1.43 -8.15 5.39
N SER A 29 -0.84 -8.83 6.39
CA SER A 29 -0.04 -8.17 7.43
C SER A 29 1.24 -7.53 6.87
N ARG A 30 1.94 -8.18 5.94
CA ARG A 30 3.13 -7.60 5.29
C ARG A 30 2.77 -6.45 4.38
N PHE A 31 1.70 -6.60 3.60
CA PHE A 31 1.19 -5.53 2.76
C PHE A 31 0.83 -4.30 3.59
N ALA A 32 0.11 -4.48 4.70
CA ALA A 32 -0.27 -3.38 5.60
C ALA A 32 0.94 -2.66 6.20
N GLN A 33 2.02 -3.37 6.54
CA GLN A 33 3.25 -2.76 7.07
C GLN A 33 4.09 -2.02 6.01
N THR A 34 3.89 -2.32 4.73
CA THR A 34 4.65 -1.74 3.62
C THR A 34 3.81 -0.84 2.71
N VAL A 35 2.54 -0.63 3.03
CA VAL A 35 1.60 0.15 2.21
C VAL A 35 2.04 1.60 2.00
N THR A 36 2.82 2.14 2.94
CA THR A 36 3.38 3.49 2.93
C THR A 36 4.63 3.60 2.04
N ARG A 37 5.19 2.46 1.62
CA ARG A 37 6.49 2.30 0.96
C ARG A 37 6.42 1.37 -0.25
N ARG A 38 5.30 1.40 -0.97
CA ARG A 38 5.08 0.50 -2.12
C ARG A 38 6.08 0.72 -3.25
N ASP A 39 6.52 1.96 -3.46
CA ASP A 39 7.55 2.27 -4.46
C ASP A 39 8.90 1.64 -4.09
N LEU A 40 9.27 1.71 -2.81
CA LEU A 40 10.45 1.03 -2.29
C LEU A 40 10.30 -0.50 -2.36
N VAL A 41 9.12 -1.06 -2.07
CA VAL A 41 8.87 -2.51 -2.26
C VAL A 41 9.03 -2.91 -3.72
N ALA A 42 8.47 -2.15 -4.66
CA ALA A 42 8.58 -2.42 -6.09
C ALA A 42 10.05 -2.31 -6.55
N GLU A 43 10.78 -1.30 -6.08
CA GLU A 43 12.19 -1.13 -6.39
C GLU A 43 13.06 -2.26 -5.82
N VAL A 44 12.84 -2.66 -4.56
CA VAL A 44 13.54 -3.80 -3.95
C VAL A 44 13.21 -5.10 -4.68
N SER A 45 11.94 -5.33 -5.04
CA SER A 45 11.53 -6.51 -5.83
C SER A 45 12.23 -6.56 -7.19
N ARG A 46 12.35 -5.42 -7.87
CA ARG A 46 13.08 -5.30 -9.15
C ARG A 46 14.57 -5.61 -8.97
N ILE A 47 15.20 -5.06 -7.92
CA ILE A 47 16.62 -5.32 -7.60
C ILE A 47 16.85 -6.82 -7.35
N LEU A 48 15.97 -7.47 -6.58
CA LEU A 48 16.04 -8.92 -6.34
C LEU A 48 15.86 -9.74 -7.62
N PHE A 49 14.89 -9.37 -8.46
CA PHE A 49 14.61 -10.03 -9.73
C PHE A 49 15.80 -9.95 -10.69
N GLU A 50 16.44 -8.79 -10.82
CA GLU A 50 17.60 -8.58 -11.69
C GLU A 50 18.85 -9.30 -11.19
N ALA A 51 19.06 -9.36 -9.87
CA ALA A 51 20.21 -10.02 -9.27
C ALA A 51 20.08 -11.55 -9.24
N ASP A 52 18.85 -12.06 -9.23
CA ASP A 52 18.47 -13.47 -9.14
C ASP A 52 19.39 -14.32 -8.23
N PRO A 53 19.46 -14.04 -6.91
CA PRO A 53 20.48 -14.61 -6.02
C PRO A 53 20.44 -16.14 -5.90
N ILE A 54 19.28 -16.74 -6.19
CA ILE A 54 19.01 -18.17 -6.06
C ILE A 54 18.72 -18.86 -7.40
N GLY A 55 18.74 -18.13 -8.52
CA GLY A 55 18.65 -18.72 -9.86
C GLY A 55 17.25 -19.24 -10.22
N ILE A 56 16.19 -18.65 -9.66
CA ILE A 56 14.80 -19.10 -9.87
C ILE A 56 14.00 -18.19 -10.79
N ASN A 57 14.61 -17.11 -11.31
CA ASN A 57 13.91 -16.18 -12.17
C ASN A 57 13.52 -16.87 -13.49
N PHE A 58 12.21 -17.00 -13.74
CA PHE A 58 11.68 -17.32 -15.05
C PHE A 58 11.08 -16.04 -15.65
N GLU A 59 11.64 -15.55 -16.76
CA GLU A 59 11.40 -14.25 -17.44
C GLU A 59 9.91 -13.82 -17.64
N SER A 60 8.94 -14.67 -17.30
CA SER A 60 7.51 -14.45 -17.42
C SER A 60 6.79 -13.88 -16.19
N ASN A 61 7.42 -13.78 -15.01
CA ASN A 61 6.69 -13.34 -13.80
C ASN A 61 7.41 -12.27 -12.97
N THR A 62 7.07 -11.00 -13.23
CA THR A 62 7.70 -9.83 -12.59
C THR A 62 7.31 -9.60 -11.12
N ASP A 63 6.41 -10.43 -10.56
CA ASP A 63 5.97 -10.35 -9.15
C ASP A 63 6.62 -11.41 -8.23
N GLU A 64 7.58 -12.19 -8.75
CA GLU A 64 8.17 -13.36 -8.07
C GLU A 64 8.81 -13.07 -6.70
N TYR A 65 9.34 -11.86 -6.50
CA TYR A 65 10.09 -11.50 -5.30
C TYR A 65 9.36 -10.51 -4.38
N VAL A 66 8.06 -10.27 -4.60
CA VAL A 66 7.32 -9.23 -3.85
C VAL A 66 7.22 -9.58 -2.36
N ALA A 67 7.05 -10.85 -2.00
CA ALA A 67 6.91 -11.26 -0.61
C ALA A 67 8.21 -11.10 0.18
N GLU A 68 9.35 -11.42 -0.46
CA GLU A 68 10.70 -11.24 0.06
C GLU A 68 11.02 -9.75 0.18
N ALA A 69 10.68 -8.96 -0.85
CA ALA A 69 10.86 -7.51 -0.86
C ALA A 69 10.07 -6.85 0.27
N GLU A 70 8.82 -7.25 0.51
CA GLU A 70 8.03 -6.76 1.64
C GLU A 70 8.70 -7.07 2.98
N THR A 71 9.14 -8.32 3.19
CA THR A 71 9.86 -8.71 4.42
C THR A 71 11.13 -7.89 4.62
N ILE A 72 11.91 -7.68 3.55
CA ILE A 72 13.13 -6.88 3.59
C ILE A 72 12.80 -5.43 3.97
N VAL A 73 11.81 -4.81 3.30
CA VAL A 73 11.42 -3.41 3.52
C VAL A 73 10.91 -3.16 4.94
N ILE A 74 10.17 -4.10 5.52
CA ILE A 74 9.72 -4.03 6.93
C ILE A 74 10.92 -3.95 7.89
N ALA A 75 12.00 -4.66 7.58
CA ALA A 75 13.15 -4.76 8.45
C ALA A 75 14.23 -3.69 8.21
N LEU A 76 14.25 -3.03 7.03
CA LEU A 76 15.20 -1.97 6.66
C LEU A 76 15.38 -0.83 7.69
N PRO A 77 14.33 -0.34 8.40
CA PRO A 77 14.49 0.67 9.44
C PRO A 77 15.45 0.30 10.58
N HIS A 78 15.73 -1.01 10.76
CA HIS A 78 16.63 -1.50 11.80
C HIS A 78 18.07 -1.71 11.30
N ALA A 79 18.30 -1.67 9.99
CA ALA A 79 19.62 -1.79 9.37
C ALA A 79 20.39 -0.47 9.45
N ARG A 80 21.68 -0.54 9.77
CA ARG A 80 22.55 0.64 9.92
C ARG A 80 23.52 0.83 8.76
N ASN A 81 23.72 -0.21 7.96
CA ASN A 81 24.67 -0.25 6.86
C ASN A 81 24.34 -1.40 5.90
N ALA A 82 25.04 -1.46 4.76
CA ALA A 82 24.83 -2.49 3.75
C ALA A 82 25.16 -3.93 4.21
N ASP A 83 26.03 -4.12 5.20
CA ASP A 83 26.30 -5.45 5.76
C ASP A 83 25.12 -5.95 6.62
N ASP A 84 24.44 -5.06 7.34
CA ASP A 84 23.21 -5.39 8.06
C ASP A 84 22.09 -5.76 7.06
N VAL A 85 21.96 -5.01 5.97
CA VAL A 85 21.02 -5.36 4.88
C VAL A 85 21.38 -6.72 4.28
N ARG A 86 22.66 -7.04 4.11
CA ARG A 86 23.10 -8.34 3.61
C ARG A 86 22.69 -9.49 4.53
N ALA A 87 22.88 -9.34 5.85
CA ALA A 87 22.44 -10.34 6.80
C ALA A 87 20.92 -10.54 6.74
N LEU A 88 20.16 -9.44 6.70
CA LEU A 88 18.71 -9.41 6.61
C LEU A 88 18.17 -10.02 5.31
N THR A 89 18.76 -9.69 4.15
CA THR A 89 18.39 -10.28 2.86
C THR A 89 18.66 -11.78 2.87
N TYR A 90 19.82 -12.21 3.37
CA TYR A 90 20.15 -13.63 3.47
C TYR A 90 19.19 -14.38 4.39
N GLU A 91 18.91 -13.87 5.60
CA GLU A 91 17.96 -14.47 6.54
C GLU A 91 16.55 -14.57 5.96
N THR A 92 16.12 -13.54 5.21
CA THR A 92 14.86 -13.56 4.48
C THR A 92 14.82 -14.73 3.50
N PHE A 93 15.85 -14.88 2.65
CA PHE A 93 15.89 -15.98 1.68
C PHE A 93 15.98 -17.36 2.33
N VAL A 94 16.71 -17.49 3.44
CA VAL A 94 16.72 -18.73 4.24
C VAL A 94 15.33 -19.05 4.81
N GLN A 95 14.59 -18.03 5.26
CA GLN A 95 13.24 -18.20 5.78
C GLN A 95 12.25 -18.65 4.69
N TRP A 96 12.36 -18.10 3.48
CA TRP A 96 11.42 -18.37 2.37
C TRP A 96 11.77 -19.63 1.58
N PHE A 97 13.07 -19.92 1.41
CA PHE A 97 13.56 -20.94 0.48
C PHE A 97 14.47 -21.99 1.12
N ASP A 98 14.70 -21.98 2.43
CA ASP A 98 15.66 -22.83 3.15
C ASP A 98 17.16 -22.51 2.90
N PRO A 99 18.07 -22.93 3.81
CA PRO A 99 19.51 -22.62 3.68
C PRO A 99 20.20 -23.24 2.48
N GLU A 100 19.74 -24.39 2.00
CA GLU A 100 20.36 -25.10 0.87
C GLU A 100 20.08 -24.33 -0.43
N THR A 101 18.83 -23.91 -0.64
CA THR A 101 18.44 -23.11 -1.81
C THR A 101 18.98 -21.68 -1.74
N ALA A 102 18.96 -21.05 -0.56
CA ALA A 102 19.46 -19.68 -0.37
C ALA A 102 20.95 -19.53 -0.70
N GLY A 103 21.74 -20.62 -0.57
CA GLY A 103 23.17 -20.62 -0.83
C GLY A 103 23.98 -19.77 0.16
N PRO A 104 25.27 -19.50 -0.10
CA PRO A 104 26.11 -18.76 0.83
C PRO A 104 25.80 -17.26 0.88
N ILE A 105 25.92 -16.65 2.07
CA ILE A 105 25.65 -15.22 2.33
C ILE A 105 26.46 -14.28 1.43
N GLU A 106 27.63 -14.71 0.95
CA GLU A 106 28.49 -13.95 0.05
C GLU A 106 27.79 -13.58 -1.26
N ARG A 107 26.82 -14.38 -1.73
CA ARG A 107 26.01 -14.09 -2.94
C ARG A 107 25.23 -12.80 -2.82
N TYR A 108 24.83 -12.42 -1.60
CA TYR A 108 23.95 -11.30 -1.35
C TYR A 108 24.69 -9.95 -1.27
N ARG A 109 26.02 -9.93 -1.40
CA ARG A 109 26.82 -8.71 -1.23
C ARG A 109 26.41 -7.57 -2.17
N ALA A 110 26.27 -7.86 -3.46
CA ALA A 110 25.98 -6.83 -4.46
C ALA A 110 24.53 -6.33 -4.33
N VAL A 111 23.57 -7.26 -4.31
CA VAL A 111 22.13 -6.95 -4.21
C VAL A 111 21.80 -6.17 -2.94
N SER A 112 22.41 -6.50 -1.80
CA SER A 112 22.15 -5.78 -0.55
C SER A 112 22.75 -4.38 -0.50
N ALA A 113 23.83 -4.12 -1.25
CA ALA A 113 24.37 -2.77 -1.41
C ALA A 113 23.40 -1.89 -2.23
N GLU A 114 22.80 -2.44 -3.28
CA GLU A 114 21.79 -1.75 -4.09
C GLU A 114 20.51 -1.47 -3.29
N ILE A 115 20.01 -2.46 -2.54
CA ILE A 115 18.88 -2.28 -1.63
C ILE A 115 19.18 -1.19 -0.59
N TRP A 116 20.39 -1.16 -0.03
CA TRP A 116 20.80 -0.12 0.91
C TRP A 116 20.79 1.27 0.26
N HIS A 117 21.24 1.41 -0.99
CA HIS A 117 21.17 2.68 -1.71
C HIS A 117 19.72 3.10 -2.05
N ALA A 118 18.85 2.16 -2.40
CA ALA A 118 17.42 2.44 -2.59
C ALA A 118 16.78 2.96 -1.29
N TRP A 119 17.08 2.29 -0.17
CA TRP A 119 16.65 2.72 1.15
C TRP A 119 17.13 4.13 1.52
N GLN A 120 18.41 4.43 1.30
CA GLN A 120 18.95 5.76 1.60
C GLN A 120 18.29 6.87 0.76
N ARG A 121 17.93 6.58 -0.50
CA ARG A 121 17.18 7.53 -1.34
C ARG A 121 15.76 7.74 -0.84
N ASP A 122 15.07 6.67 -0.48
CA ASP A 122 13.73 6.73 0.14
C ASP A 122 13.74 7.57 1.42
N GLN A 123 14.74 7.38 2.28
CA GLN A 123 14.92 8.19 3.49
C GLN A 123 15.25 9.66 3.19
N GLY A 124 16.02 9.93 2.13
CA GLY A 124 16.31 11.29 1.66
C GLY A 124 15.07 12.01 1.09
N GLN A 125 14.18 11.28 0.41
CA GLN A 125 12.90 11.80 -0.05
C GLN A 125 11.93 12.02 1.11
N ALA A 126 11.87 11.09 2.08
CA ALA A 126 11.06 11.24 3.28
C ALA A 126 11.47 12.46 4.12
N ALA A 127 12.77 12.80 4.17
CA ALA A 127 13.27 13.99 4.87
C ALA A 127 12.95 15.32 4.15
N LEU A 128 12.77 15.29 2.82
CA LEU A 128 12.34 16.44 2.02
C LEU A 128 10.81 16.63 2.03
N SER A 129 10.07 15.62 2.49
CA SER A 129 8.60 15.62 2.61
C SER A 129 8.09 15.84 4.04
N ALA A 130 8.95 16.23 5.00
CA ALA A 130 8.54 16.63 6.35
C ALA A 130 8.00 18.08 6.38
N PRO A 131 7.02 18.41 7.24
CA PRO A 131 6.04 19.44 6.91
C PRO A 131 6.49 20.87 7.22
N GLU A 132 6.59 21.69 6.18
CA GLU A 132 6.33 23.13 6.28
C GLU A 132 4.81 23.38 6.12
N THR A 133 4.17 23.74 7.24
CA THR A 133 2.89 24.48 7.36
C THR A 133 1.69 23.99 6.51
N THR A 134 0.82 23.18 7.14
CA THR A 134 -0.40 22.48 6.65
C THR A 134 -1.46 23.33 5.93
N SER A 135 -1.37 24.65 5.91
CA SER A 135 -2.35 25.53 5.25
C SER A 135 -2.28 25.52 3.71
N GLY A 136 -1.15 25.12 3.12
CA GLY A 136 -0.96 25.14 1.65
C GLY A 136 -1.50 23.90 0.94
N LEU A 137 -1.35 22.72 1.54
CA LEU A 137 -1.66 21.43 0.92
C LEU A 137 -3.15 21.26 0.55
N ASN A 138 -4.05 21.80 1.37
CA ASN A 138 -5.49 21.70 1.13
C ASN A 138 -5.93 22.47 -0.12
N ASN A 139 -5.32 23.64 -0.37
CA ASN A 139 -5.64 24.44 -1.55
C ASN A 139 -5.08 23.80 -2.83
N ASP A 140 -3.90 23.20 -2.76
CA ASP A 140 -3.28 22.56 -3.93
C ASP A 140 -4.04 21.28 -4.34
N ALA A 141 -4.46 20.46 -3.38
CA ALA A 141 -5.25 19.26 -3.66
C ALA A 141 -6.63 19.59 -4.23
N ASP A 142 -7.33 20.56 -3.63
CA ASP A 142 -8.61 21.04 -4.14
C ASP A 142 -8.48 21.62 -5.55
N ALA A 143 -7.49 22.49 -5.78
CA ALA A 143 -7.23 23.05 -7.10
C ALA A 143 -6.91 21.97 -8.15
N THR A 144 -6.31 20.84 -7.74
CA THR A 144 -5.96 19.73 -8.63
C THR A 144 -7.20 18.98 -9.13
N VAL A 145 -8.23 18.79 -8.30
CA VAL A 145 -9.42 18.02 -8.67
C VAL A 145 -10.63 18.86 -9.05
N ARG A 146 -10.68 20.12 -8.63
CA ARG A 146 -11.82 21.00 -8.88
C ARG A 146 -12.05 21.17 -10.39
N GLY A 147 -13.28 20.90 -10.82
CA GLY A 147 -13.69 20.94 -12.23
C GLY A 147 -13.43 19.64 -13.00
N LEU A 148 -12.75 18.64 -12.41
CA LEU A 148 -12.61 17.33 -13.03
C LEU A 148 -13.89 16.53 -12.94
N LYS A 149 -14.13 15.70 -13.96
CA LYS A 149 -15.29 14.81 -14.01
C LYS A 149 -14.94 13.48 -13.38
N ILE A 150 -15.81 12.94 -12.54
CA ILE A 150 -15.65 11.59 -12.00
C ILE A 150 -15.94 10.61 -13.14
N THR A 151 -14.91 9.91 -13.60
CA THR A 151 -14.95 9.01 -14.77
C THR A 151 -15.20 7.56 -14.39
N GLY A 152 -14.81 7.17 -13.17
CA GLY A 152 -14.94 5.79 -12.71
C GLY A 152 -14.89 5.68 -11.20
N ILE A 153 -15.52 4.62 -10.68
CA ILE A 153 -15.44 4.26 -9.27
C ILE A 153 -15.20 2.76 -9.19
N ASN A 154 -14.13 2.37 -8.50
CA ASN A 154 -13.79 0.98 -8.27
C ASN A 154 -13.91 0.65 -6.79
N PHE A 155 -14.52 -0.50 -6.51
CA PHE A 155 -14.53 -1.11 -5.18
C PHE A 155 -13.52 -2.24 -5.18
N VAL A 156 -12.37 -2.03 -4.53
CA VAL A 156 -11.25 -2.97 -4.54
C VAL A 156 -11.07 -3.51 -3.13
N HIS A 157 -11.66 -4.67 -2.84
CA HIS A 157 -11.68 -5.31 -1.52
C HIS A 157 -12.01 -4.32 -0.39
N ASP A 158 -10.98 -3.72 0.19
CA ASP A 158 -11.03 -2.91 1.40
C ASP A 158 -10.97 -1.39 1.13
N PHE A 159 -10.94 -0.96 -0.13
CA PHE A 159 -10.90 0.46 -0.48
C PHE A 159 -11.74 0.82 -1.69
N ILE A 160 -12.01 2.12 -1.79
CA ILE A 160 -12.73 2.74 -2.91
C ILE A 160 -11.76 3.63 -3.66
N GLU A 161 -11.72 3.49 -4.97
CA GLU A 161 -11.04 4.44 -5.85
C GLU A 161 -12.08 5.31 -6.57
N VAL A 162 -11.86 6.62 -6.55
CA VAL A 162 -12.60 7.60 -7.34
C VAL A 162 -11.64 8.14 -8.40
N HIS A 163 -11.96 7.87 -9.67
CA HIS A 163 -11.16 8.26 -10.83
C HIS A 163 -11.71 9.57 -11.39
N MET A 164 -10.84 10.53 -11.62
CA MET A 164 -11.12 11.88 -12.10
C MET A 164 -10.08 12.22 -13.19
N ASP A 165 -10.35 11.79 -14.42
CA ASP A 165 -9.37 11.78 -15.52
C ASP A 165 -8.06 11.11 -15.11
N ASP A 166 -6.95 11.85 -15.07
CA ASP A 166 -5.64 11.35 -14.64
C ASP A 166 -5.47 11.35 -13.11
N VAL A 167 -6.44 11.84 -12.34
CA VAL A 167 -6.35 11.92 -10.88
C VAL A 167 -7.13 10.80 -10.21
N ILE A 168 -6.55 10.19 -9.16
CA ILE A 168 -7.19 9.13 -8.38
C ILE A 168 -7.18 9.48 -6.92
N LEU A 169 -8.38 9.45 -6.32
CA LEU A 169 -8.56 9.46 -4.87
C LEU A 169 -8.83 8.03 -4.40
N THR A 170 -8.04 7.54 -3.46
CA THR A 170 -8.23 6.24 -2.81
C THR A 170 -8.64 6.45 -1.35
N GLY A 171 -9.71 5.79 -0.90
CA GLY A 171 -10.16 5.79 0.50
C GLY A 171 -10.23 4.38 1.08
N TYR A 172 -9.54 4.14 2.19
CA TYR A 172 -9.37 2.84 2.87
C TYR A 172 -10.32 2.63 4.05
N THR A 173 -11.24 3.56 4.27
CA THR A 173 -12.16 3.59 5.40
C THR A 173 -13.60 3.61 4.94
N GLU A 174 -14.53 3.26 5.82
CA GLU A 174 -15.96 3.29 5.51
C GLU A 174 -16.38 4.72 5.14
N PRO A 175 -16.82 4.96 3.89
CA PRO A 175 -17.19 6.29 3.47
C PRO A 175 -18.54 6.70 4.07
N PHE A 176 -18.74 8.00 4.25
CA PHE A 176 -19.98 8.58 4.74
C PHE A 176 -20.33 9.85 3.96
N GLY A 177 -21.52 10.39 4.20
CA GLY A 177 -22.00 11.59 3.50
C GLY A 177 -23.41 11.43 2.97
N ILE A 178 -23.73 12.17 1.92
CA ILE A 178 -25.06 12.24 1.32
C ILE A 178 -24.92 12.14 -0.19
N ILE A 179 -25.59 11.19 -0.84
CA ILE A 179 -25.59 11.10 -2.31
C ILE A 179 -27.05 10.97 -2.76
N GLY A 180 -27.56 12.02 -3.39
CA GLY A 180 -28.99 12.23 -3.61
C GLY A 180 -29.77 12.28 -2.29
N CYS A 181 -30.92 11.61 -2.24
CA CYS A 181 -31.72 11.46 -1.00
C CYS A 181 -31.33 10.21 -0.18
N GLN A 182 -30.23 9.54 -0.53
CA GLN A 182 -29.80 8.27 0.04
C GLN A 182 -28.49 8.46 0.80
N GLY A 183 -28.24 7.61 1.80
CA GLY A 183 -26.94 7.54 2.46
C GLY A 183 -25.84 7.02 1.53
N VAL A 184 -24.64 6.84 2.06
CA VAL A 184 -23.49 6.35 1.31
C VAL A 184 -23.44 4.82 1.32
N GLY A 185 -23.41 4.23 0.13
CA GLY A 185 -23.23 2.79 -0.10
C GLY A 185 -22.86 2.56 -1.57
N PRO A 186 -22.45 1.34 -1.96
CA PRO A 186 -21.87 1.11 -3.30
C PRO A 186 -22.74 1.63 -4.45
N SER A 187 -24.05 1.34 -4.40
CA SER A 187 -25.01 1.76 -5.43
C SER A 187 -25.25 3.28 -5.47
N SER A 188 -25.14 3.99 -4.34
CA SER A 188 -25.28 5.45 -4.33
C SER A 188 -23.99 6.12 -4.78
N ILE A 189 -22.84 5.63 -4.33
CA ILE A 189 -21.52 6.13 -4.73
C ILE A 189 -21.36 6.12 -6.26
N THR A 190 -21.75 5.04 -6.95
CA THR A 190 -21.66 4.98 -8.43
C THR A 190 -22.46 6.06 -9.17
N GLN A 191 -23.43 6.72 -8.52
CA GLN A 191 -24.20 7.83 -9.11
C GLN A 191 -23.36 9.11 -9.27
N LEU A 192 -22.19 9.16 -8.63
CA LEU A 192 -21.23 10.24 -8.82
C LEU A 192 -20.53 10.17 -10.17
N ILE A 193 -20.54 9.00 -10.84
CA ILE A 193 -19.96 8.85 -12.18
C ILE A 193 -20.67 9.82 -13.13
N GLY A 194 -19.86 10.64 -13.81
CA GLY A 194 -20.32 11.67 -14.72
C GLY A 194 -20.54 13.04 -14.08
N LYS A 195 -20.48 13.14 -12.75
CA LYS A 195 -20.57 14.43 -12.04
C LYS A 195 -19.22 15.14 -12.00
N THR A 196 -19.25 16.44 -11.79
CA THR A 196 -18.05 17.30 -11.73
C THR A 196 -17.71 17.59 -10.28
N VAL A 197 -16.44 17.46 -9.91
CA VAL A 197 -15.98 17.82 -8.57
C VAL A 197 -16.05 19.33 -8.42
N GLU A 198 -16.87 19.80 -7.50
CA GLU A 198 -17.00 21.21 -7.21
C GLU A 198 -16.00 21.64 -6.13
N GLN A 199 -15.69 20.74 -5.19
CA GLN A 199 -14.76 20.99 -4.10
C GLN A 199 -14.20 19.68 -3.53
N LEU A 200 -12.94 19.71 -3.13
CA LEU A 200 -12.32 18.77 -2.20
C LEU A 200 -12.12 19.49 -0.86
N SER A 201 -12.66 18.93 0.21
CA SER A 201 -12.48 19.48 1.56
C SER A 201 -11.72 18.50 2.44
N VAL A 202 -10.75 19.03 3.18
CA VAL A 202 -9.96 18.27 4.16
C VAL A 202 -10.24 18.89 5.53
N VAL A 203 -10.81 18.10 6.43
CA VAL A 203 -10.97 18.45 7.85
C VAL A 203 -9.94 17.66 8.62
N GLU A 204 -8.91 18.36 9.10
CA GLU A 204 -7.74 17.78 9.75
C GLU A 204 -8.12 16.87 10.91
N GLY A 205 -7.64 15.63 10.88
CA GLY A 205 -7.95 14.63 11.91
C GLY A 205 -9.41 14.17 11.94
N GLU A 206 -10.21 14.49 10.92
CA GLU A 206 -11.60 14.03 10.81
C GLU A 206 -11.83 13.29 9.48
N TYR A 207 -11.85 14.00 8.34
CA TYR A 207 -12.16 13.38 7.04
C TYR A 207 -11.64 14.18 5.83
N VAL A 208 -11.59 13.52 4.67
CA VAL A 208 -11.50 14.13 3.33
C VAL A 208 -12.83 13.93 2.62
N ALA A 209 -13.38 14.95 1.97
CA ALA A 209 -14.64 14.85 1.25
C ALA A 209 -14.59 15.47 -0.16
N ILE A 210 -15.22 14.79 -1.11
CA ILE A 210 -15.53 15.29 -2.45
C ILE A 210 -16.97 15.77 -2.47
N ASP A 211 -17.17 17.02 -2.88
CA ASP A 211 -18.47 17.62 -3.11
C ASP A 211 -18.76 17.74 -4.62
N SER A 212 -19.98 17.40 -5.02
CA SER A 212 -20.45 17.48 -6.39
C SER A 212 -21.96 17.75 -6.45
N GLY A 213 -22.32 19.04 -6.51
CA GLY A 213 -23.68 19.53 -6.42
C GLY A 213 -24.25 19.23 -5.03
N GLU A 214 -25.37 18.51 -4.97
CA GLU A 214 -26.01 18.09 -3.70
C GLU A 214 -25.34 16.85 -3.08
N ASN A 215 -24.32 16.28 -3.73
CA ASN A 215 -23.68 15.04 -3.27
C ASN A 215 -22.37 15.33 -2.55
N ARG A 216 -22.16 14.64 -1.43
CA ARG A 216 -20.93 14.64 -0.65
C ARG A 216 -20.52 13.21 -0.34
N LEU A 217 -19.32 12.84 -0.75
CA LEU A 217 -18.67 11.59 -0.39
C LEU A 217 -17.46 11.90 0.48
N ALA A 218 -17.45 11.43 1.72
CA ALA A 218 -16.40 11.67 2.69
C ALA A 218 -15.77 10.36 3.15
N PHE A 219 -14.48 10.41 3.44
CA PHE A 219 -13.68 9.31 3.96
C PHE A 219 -13.03 9.76 5.26
N PRO A 220 -13.24 9.05 6.39
CA PRO A 220 -12.63 9.44 7.64
C PRO A 220 -11.11 9.23 7.59
N ILE A 221 -10.37 10.23 8.09
CA ILE A 221 -8.91 10.22 8.25
C ILE A 221 -8.47 10.31 9.72
N GLY A 222 -9.40 10.53 10.65
CA GLY A 222 -9.11 10.56 12.09
C GLY A 222 -10.27 10.06 12.97
N GLY A 223 -10.03 9.93 14.27
CA GLY A 223 -10.96 9.35 15.26
C GLY A 223 -10.65 7.92 15.72
N PRO A 224 -11.53 7.29 16.53
CA PRO A 224 -11.30 5.95 17.11
C PRO A 224 -11.44 4.79 16.10
N SER A 225 -11.85 5.06 14.86
CA SER A 225 -12.09 4.06 13.80
C SER A 225 -10.98 3.97 12.76
N VAL A 226 -9.81 4.53 13.01
CA VAL A 226 -8.78 4.76 11.97
C VAL A 226 -7.71 3.67 12.00
N LYS A 227 -7.32 3.18 10.81
CA LYS A 227 -6.17 2.27 10.60
C LYS A 227 -4.82 3.01 10.44
N GLY A 228 -4.77 4.32 10.63
CA GLY A 228 -3.56 5.15 10.53
C GLY A 228 -3.72 6.40 9.64
N PRO A 229 -2.70 7.27 9.57
CA PRO A 229 -2.69 8.58 8.89
C PRO A 229 -2.66 8.51 7.35
N GLU A 230 -3.18 7.42 6.76
CA GLU A 230 -3.17 7.18 5.31
C GLU A 230 -4.51 6.65 4.82
N SER A 231 -5.58 7.07 5.50
CA SER A 231 -6.92 6.57 5.21
C SER A 231 -7.39 7.06 3.85
N VAL A 232 -6.82 8.17 3.36
CA VAL A 232 -7.13 8.74 2.06
C VAL A 232 -5.86 9.17 1.33
N ARG A 233 -5.77 8.88 0.03
CA ARG A 233 -4.67 9.28 -0.83
C ARG A 233 -5.19 9.93 -2.11
N LEU A 234 -4.51 10.95 -2.60
CA LEU A 234 -4.75 11.57 -3.90
C LEU A 234 -3.45 11.57 -4.71
N TYR A 235 -3.50 11.09 -5.95
CA TYR A 235 -2.34 11.08 -6.85
C TYR A 235 -2.75 11.27 -8.31
N VAL A 236 -1.83 11.78 -9.13
CA VAL A 236 -2.01 12.00 -10.58
C VAL A 236 -1.23 10.93 -11.37
N ARG A 237 -1.92 10.14 -12.19
CA ARG A 237 -1.35 9.15 -13.13
C ARG A 237 -0.61 9.86 -14.26
N GLY A 238 0.54 9.28 -14.67
CA GLY A 238 1.23 9.67 -15.91
C GLY A 238 2.42 10.63 -15.78
N GLN A 239 3.00 10.83 -14.60
CA GLN A 239 4.17 11.71 -14.44
C GLN A 239 5.54 11.00 -14.43
N ASP A 240 5.56 9.66 -14.36
CA ASP A 240 6.80 8.88 -14.40
C ASP A 240 7.47 8.85 -15.78
N GLU A 241 6.72 9.02 -16.87
CA GLU A 241 7.30 9.00 -18.23
C GLU A 241 8.06 10.30 -18.59
N LEU A 242 7.86 11.39 -17.85
CA LEU A 242 8.36 12.73 -18.20
C LEU A 242 9.25 13.40 -17.14
N GLY A 243 9.48 12.75 -15.99
CA GLY A 243 10.36 13.30 -14.94
C GLY A 243 9.87 14.60 -14.31
N ILE A 244 8.55 14.83 -14.31
CA ILE A 244 7.90 16.00 -13.71
C ILE A 244 7.50 15.67 -12.27
N ARG A 245 7.55 16.66 -11.36
CA ARG A 245 7.23 16.52 -9.93
C ARG A 245 5.84 15.89 -9.73
N SER A 246 5.80 14.68 -9.18
CA SER A 246 4.59 14.03 -8.70
C SER A 246 3.95 14.86 -7.58
N ALA A 247 2.64 15.11 -7.71
CA ALA A 247 1.85 15.69 -6.64
C ALA A 247 1.08 14.56 -5.95
N HIS A 248 1.47 14.27 -4.72
CA HIS A 248 0.93 13.19 -3.90
C HIS A 248 0.50 13.79 -2.56
N TRP A 249 -0.76 13.55 -2.20
CA TRP A 249 -1.30 13.94 -0.91
C TRP A 249 -1.77 12.71 -0.15
N ILE A 250 -1.44 12.67 1.13
CA ILE A 250 -1.78 11.59 2.06
C ILE A 250 -2.42 12.25 3.27
N TRP A 251 -3.61 11.77 3.64
CA TRP A 251 -4.36 12.23 4.80
C TRP A 251 -4.83 11.08 5.68
#